data_AF-A0A1E1W2F5-F1
#
_entry.id   AF-A0A1E1W2F5-F1
#
_cell.length_a   1.000
_cell.length_b   1.000
_cell.length_c   1.000
_cell.angle_alpha   90.00
_cell.angle_beta   90.00
_cell.angle_gamma   90.00
#
_symmetry.space_group_name_H-M   'P 1'
#
loop_
_entity.id
_entity.type
_entity.pdbx_description
1 polymer ?
#
loop_
_entity_poly.entity_id
_entity_poly.type
_entity_poly.pdbx_seq_one_letter_code
_entity_poly.pdbx_strand_id
1 'polypeptide(L)'
;LGCVEVFESRGMQVCEEALKLLRNSRRRPVRAVLHVSGDGLRVVEEETKGLIVDQTIEKVSFCAPDRNHERGFSYICRDGTTRRWMCHGFLASRDSGERLSHAVGCAFAACLERKQRRDKECAVSMSIDAASHAFTRQGSFRKSGITGRRASEADASMS
;
A
#
# COMPACT_ATOMS: atom_id res chain seq x y z
N LEU A 1 0.88 18.42 -3.77
CA LEU A 1 1.02 18.96 -5.16
C LEU A 1 0.08 18.24 -6.11
N GLY A 2 -0.10 16.93 -5.96
CA GLY A 2 -1.05 16.14 -6.76
C GLY A 2 -0.41 14.82 -7.16
N CYS A 3 -0.89 14.24 -8.26
CA CYS A 3 -0.30 13.07 -8.89
C CYS A 3 -0.18 13.24 -10.39
N VAL A 4 0.77 12.51 -10.99
CA VAL A 4 1.02 12.45 -12.43
C VAL A 4 1.33 11.01 -12.81
N GLU A 5 0.96 10.62 -14.02
CA GLU A 5 1.33 9.32 -14.58
C GLU A 5 2.85 9.26 -14.81
N VAL A 6 3.44 8.10 -14.52
CA VAL A 6 4.84 7.77 -14.81
C VAL A 6 4.91 6.41 -15.49
N PHE A 7 6.04 6.11 -16.13
CA PHE A 7 6.21 4.87 -16.90
C PHE A 7 7.08 3.83 -16.20
N GLU A 8 7.77 4.24 -15.14
CA GLU A 8 8.62 3.36 -14.34
C GLU A 8 8.06 3.22 -12.92
N SER A 9 8.20 2.03 -12.36
CA SER A 9 7.72 1.71 -11.01
C SER A 9 8.63 2.24 -9.88
N ARG A 10 9.85 2.67 -10.22
CA ARG A 10 10.89 3.09 -9.28
C ARG A 10 11.90 4.00 -9.97
N GLY A 11 12.63 4.79 -9.20
CA GLY A 11 13.74 5.61 -9.70
C GLY A 11 13.68 7.03 -9.14
N MET A 12 14.82 7.53 -8.64
CA MET A 12 14.90 8.89 -8.12
C MET A 12 14.65 9.92 -9.22
N GLN A 13 15.19 9.72 -10.42
CA GLN A 13 14.95 10.63 -11.56
C GLN A 13 13.46 10.70 -11.94
N VAL A 14 12.75 9.58 -11.85
CA VAL A 14 11.30 9.49 -12.12
C VAL A 14 10.51 10.34 -11.13
N CYS A 15 10.85 10.24 -9.84
CA CYS A 15 10.28 11.06 -8.77
C CYS A 15 10.59 12.56 -8.95
N GLU A 16 11.82 12.91 -9.30
CA GLU A 16 12.28 14.29 -9.48
C GLU A 16 11.56 14.98 -10.65
N GLU A 17 11.49 14.32 -11.81
CA GLU A 17 10.76 14.84 -12.97
C GLU A 17 9.26 14.95 -12.69
N ALA A 18 8.66 13.96 -12.01
CA ALA A 18 7.26 14.05 -11.60
C ALA A 18 6.99 15.25 -10.67
N LEU A 19 7.84 15.47 -9.66
CA LEU A 19 7.72 16.61 -8.75
C LEU A 19 7.91 17.94 -9.48
N LYS A 20 8.83 18.01 -10.45
CA LYS A 20 9.03 19.19 -11.31
C LYS A 20 7.77 19.52 -12.11
N LEU A 21 7.17 18.52 -12.76
CA LEU A 21 5.90 18.69 -13.48
C LEU A 21 4.77 19.15 -12.56
N LEU A 22 4.65 18.54 -11.38
CA LEU A 22 3.59 18.88 -10.41
C LEU A 22 3.72 20.30 -9.86
N ARG A 23 4.94 20.79 -9.62
CA ARG A 23 5.20 22.17 -9.19
C ARG A 23 4.91 23.20 -10.27
N ASN A 24 5.17 22.85 -11.53
CA ASN A 24 4.87 23.71 -12.68
C ASN A 24 3.39 23.63 -13.10
N SER A 25 2.61 22.73 -12.50
CA SER A 25 1.18 22.64 -12.77
C SER A 25 0.45 23.86 -12.20
N ARG A 26 -0.58 24.35 -12.91
CA ARG A 26 -1.42 25.47 -12.43
C ARG A 26 -2.38 25.07 -11.31
N ARG A 27 -2.23 23.88 -10.72
CA ARG A 27 -3.11 23.39 -9.65
C ARG A 27 -2.75 24.07 -8.34
N ARG A 28 -3.76 24.57 -7.63
CA ARG A 28 -3.56 25.17 -6.31
C ARG A 28 -3.11 24.09 -5.32
N PRO A 29 -1.99 24.27 -4.60
CA PRO A 29 -1.61 23.35 -3.54
C PRO A 29 -2.69 23.28 -2.46
N VAL A 30 -3.01 22.07 -2.00
CA VAL A 30 -3.92 21.82 -0.88
C VAL A 30 -3.08 21.57 0.37
N ARG A 31 -3.40 22.29 1.46
CA ARG A 31 -2.82 22.03 2.78
C ARG A 31 -3.49 20.81 3.40
N ALA A 32 -2.68 19.82 3.75
CA ALA A 32 -3.17 18.53 4.21
C ALA A 32 -2.19 17.86 5.17
N VAL A 33 -2.71 16.94 5.96
CA VAL A 33 -1.94 16.07 6.86
C VAL A 33 -1.74 14.71 6.18
N LEU A 34 -0.48 14.27 6.08
CA LEU A 34 -0.14 12.93 5.61
C LEU A 34 -0.02 11.99 6.83
N HIS A 35 -0.98 11.07 6.95
CA HIS A 35 -0.94 9.97 7.90
C HIS A 35 -0.24 8.77 7.27
N VAL A 36 0.80 8.27 7.93
CA VAL A 36 1.58 7.12 7.49
C VAL A 36 1.34 5.95 8.45
N SER A 37 0.94 4.80 7.90
CA SER A 37 0.69 3.58 8.66
C SER A 37 1.16 2.36 7.88
N GLY A 38 1.29 1.23 8.57
CA GLY A 38 1.66 -0.05 7.94
C GLY A 38 0.61 -0.62 6.99
N ASP A 39 -0.58 -0.02 6.89
CA ASP A 39 -1.67 -0.44 6.00
C ASP A 39 -1.82 0.53 4.81
N GLY A 40 -1.45 1.80 4.98
CA GLY A 40 -1.58 2.79 3.92
C GLY A 40 -1.14 4.20 4.27
N LEU A 41 -1.13 5.04 3.24
CA LEU A 41 -0.87 6.47 3.28
C LEU A 41 -2.19 7.22 3.08
N ARG A 42 -2.58 8.03 4.05
CA ARG A 42 -3.82 8.82 3.99
C ARG A 42 -3.51 10.30 4.01
N VAL A 43 -4.11 11.05 3.10
CA VAL A 43 -3.94 12.51 3.02
C VAL A 43 -5.26 13.16 3.33
N VAL A 44 -5.33 13.94 4.40
CA VAL A 44 -6.55 14.60 4.88
C VAL A 44 -6.39 16.10 4.79
N GLU A 45 -7.31 16.78 4.11
CA GLU A 45 -7.32 18.25 3.99
C GLU A 45 -7.45 18.90 5.38
N GLU A 46 -6.67 19.96 5.63
CA GLU A 46 -6.68 20.61 6.95
C GLU A 46 -8.00 21.33 7.27
N GLU A 47 -8.62 22.00 6.28
CA GLU A 47 -9.81 22.83 6.48
C GLU A 47 -11.09 21.99 6.54
N THR A 48 -11.37 21.23 5.49
CA THR A 48 -12.62 20.46 5.36
C THR A 48 -12.60 19.12 6.08
N LYS A 49 -11.41 18.67 6.51
CA LYS A 49 -11.16 17.29 6.97
C LYS A 49 -11.52 16.22 5.94
N GLY A 50 -11.61 16.59 4.66
CA GLY A 50 -11.86 15.66 3.56
C GLY A 50 -10.68 14.72 3.31
N LEU A 51 -10.97 13.44 3.06
CA LEU A 51 -9.98 12.45 2.65
C LEU A 51 -9.65 12.66 1.16
N ILE A 52 -8.40 13.01 0.87
CA ILE A 52 -7.91 13.30 -0.49
C ILE A 52 -7.31 12.05 -1.13
N VAL A 53 -6.56 11.27 -0.35
CA VAL A 53 -5.85 10.07 -0.81
C VAL A 53 -6.01 8.98 0.24
N ASP A 54 -6.37 7.78 -0.20
CA ASP A 54 -6.31 6.54 0.59
C ASP A 54 -5.52 5.50 -0.18
N GLN A 55 -4.20 5.50 0.04
CA GLN A 55 -3.27 4.69 -0.72
C GLN A 55 -2.88 3.46 0.09
N THR A 56 -3.29 2.27 -0.35
CA THR A 56 -2.81 1.00 0.23
C THR A 56 -1.30 0.90 0.07
N ILE A 57 -0.58 0.57 1.15
CA ILE A 57 0.88 0.52 1.15
C ILE A 57 1.42 -0.57 0.21
N GLU A 58 0.70 -1.69 0.04
CA GLU A 58 1.10 -2.80 -0.85
C GLU A 58 1.17 -2.40 -2.32
N LYS A 59 0.47 -1.32 -2.71
CA LYS A 59 0.50 -0.77 -4.07
C LYS A 59 1.61 0.26 -4.26
N VAL A 60 2.25 0.73 -3.20
CA VAL A 60 3.40 1.65 -3.28
C VAL A 60 4.62 0.83 -3.66
N SER A 61 5.27 1.20 -4.76
CA SER A 61 6.44 0.48 -5.28
C SER A 61 7.76 1.14 -4.93
N PHE A 62 7.74 2.46 -4.71
CA PHE A 62 8.93 3.25 -4.44
C PHE A 62 8.56 4.57 -3.77
N CYS A 63 9.44 5.11 -2.92
CA CYS A 63 9.33 6.47 -2.42
C CYS A 63 10.71 7.12 -2.35
N ALA A 64 10.76 8.44 -2.54
CA ALA A 64 12.01 9.18 -2.49
C ALA A 64 11.81 10.64 -2.08
N PRO A 65 12.78 11.23 -1.37
CA PRO A 65 12.91 12.67 -1.26
C PRO A 65 13.38 13.28 -2.60
N ASP A 66 13.18 14.58 -2.77
CA ASP A 66 13.73 15.36 -3.89
C ASP A 66 15.12 15.90 -3.51
N ARG A 67 16.17 15.46 -4.21
CA ARG A 67 17.54 15.92 -3.93
C ARG A 67 17.75 17.40 -4.23
N ASN A 68 16.92 17.98 -5.09
CA ASN A 68 17.02 19.39 -5.47
C ASN A 68 16.17 20.29 -4.56
N HIS A 69 15.28 19.71 -3.75
CA HIS A 69 14.38 20.46 -2.88
C HIS A 69 14.16 19.74 -1.56
N GLU A 70 14.74 20.29 -0.50
CA GLU A 70 14.77 19.69 0.84
C GLU A 70 13.40 19.26 1.38
N ARG A 71 12.32 19.97 1.01
CA ARG A 71 10.95 19.68 1.45
C ARG A 71 10.16 18.79 0.47
N GLY A 72 10.74 18.44 -0.67
CA GLY A 72 10.10 17.63 -1.70
C GLY A 72 10.09 16.15 -1.32
N PHE A 73 8.94 15.53 -1.43
CA PHE A 73 8.77 14.08 -1.21
C PHE A 73 7.78 13.53 -2.22
N SER A 74 8.03 12.31 -2.71
CA SER A 74 7.07 11.61 -3.56
C SER A 74 7.10 10.10 -3.37
N TYR A 75 6.03 9.46 -3.80
CA TYR A 75 5.98 8.01 -3.94
C TYR A 75 5.35 7.61 -5.27
N ILE A 76 5.75 6.45 -5.76
CA ILE A 76 5.20 5.79 -6.94
C ILE A 76 4.30 4.65 -6.47
N CYS A 77 3.11 4.55 -7.05
CA CYS A 77 2.18 3.48 -6.76
C CYS A 77 1.53 2.94 -8.05
N ARG A 78 1.00 1.72 -7.94
CA ARG A 78 0.20 1.10 -8.99
C ARG A 78 -1.25 1.53 -8.85
N ASP A 79 -1.79 2.21 -9.86
CA ASP A 79 -3.23 2.43 -9.95
C ASP A 79 -3.92 1.16 -10.48
N GLY A 80 -4.79 0.59 -9.65
CA GLY A 80 -5.52 -0.63 -9.96
C GLY A 80 -6.63 -0.44 -10.98
N THR A 81 -7.13 0.79 -11.15
CA THR A 81 -8.23 1.09 -12.07
C THR A 81 -7.72 1.25 -13.50
N THR A 82 -6.70 2.08 -13.69
CA THR A 82 -6.15 2.38 -15.02
C THR A 82 -5.01 1.45 -15.43
N ARG A 83 -4.49 0.63 -14.51
CA ARG A 83 -3.27 -0.17 -14.73
C ARG A 83 -2.11 0.71 -15.21
N ARG A 84 -1.97 1.92 -14.64
CA ARG A 84 -0.84 2.83 -14.86
C ARG A 84 -0.03 3.01 -13.57
N TRP A 85 1.20 3.50 -13.70
CA TRP A 85 1.99 3.92 -12.55
C TRP A 85 1.72 5.39 -12.28
N MET A 86 1.49 5.74 -11.03
CA MET A 86 1.20 7.11 -10.62
C MET A 86 2.25 7.55 -9.61
N CYS A 87 2.80 8.74 -9.80
CA CYS A 87 3.68 9.39 -8.85
C CYS A 87 2.91 10.49 -8.12
N HIS A 88 2.81 10.38 -6.79
CA HIS A 88 2.17 11.35 -5.91
C HIS A 88 3.24 12.26 -5.30
N GLY A 89 3.08 13.57 -5.49
CA GLY A 89 4.05 14.58 -5.07
C GLY A 89 3.55 15.46 -3.93
N PHE A 90 4.43 15.65 -2.95
CA PHE A 90 4.21 16.42 -1.74
C PHE A 90 5.32 17.45 -1.55
N LEU A 91 4.95 18.55 -0.90
CA LEU A 91 5.89 19.51 -0.36
C LEU A 91 5.60 19.61 1.13
N ALA A 92 6.56 19.17 1.95
CA ALA A 92 6.44 19.18 3.39
C ALA A 92 6.34 20.62 3.93
N SER A 93 5.41 20.87 4.85
CA SER A 93 5.22 22.22 5.40
C SER A 93 6.12 22.50 6.61
N ARG A 94 6.40 21.50 7.44
CA ARG A 94 7.15 21.63 8.70
C ARG A 94 8.42 20.78 8.77
N ASP A 95 8.53 19.77 7.93
CA ASP A 95 9.59 18.76 7.96
C ASP A 95 10.37 18.74 6.63
N SER A 96 11.45 17.97 6.58
CA SER A 96 12.12 17.64 5.34
C SER A 96 11.42 16.50 4.60
N GLY A 97 11.62 16.45 3.28
CA GLY A 97 11.18 15.34 2.44
C GLY A 97 11.87 14.02 2.83
N GLU A 98 13.10 14.08 3.33
CA GLU A 98 13.82 12.91 3.87
C GLU A 98 13.08 12.28 5.05
N ARG A 99 12.57 13.11 5.99
CA ARG A 99 11.81 12.62 7.14
C ARG A 99 10.53 11.90 6.69
N LEU A 100 9.83 12.44 5.69
CA LEU A 100 8.66 11.79 5.10
C LEU A 100 9.04 10.47 4.43
N SER A 101 10.13 10.46 3.65
CA SER A 101 10.63 9.25 2.99
C SER A 101 11.01 8.17 3.98
N HIS A 102 11.63 8.53 5.11
CA HIS A 102 11.96 7.59 6.17
C HIS A 102 10.70 6.98 6.81
N ALA A 103 9.73 7.81 7.19
CA ALA A 103 8.48 7.34 7.78
C ALA A 103 7.72 6.37 6.85
N VAL A 104 7.63 6.69 5.56
CA VAL A 104 7.02 5.81 4.55
C VAL A 104 7.86 4.55 4.33
N GLY A 105 9.20 4.66 4.34
CA GLY A 105 10.11 3.52 4.28
C GLY A 105 9.90 2.53 5.43
N CYS A 106 9.72 3.02 6.66
CA CYS A 106 9.39 2.17 7.81
C CYS A 106 8.05 1.45 7.64
N ALA A 107 7.02 2.15 7.16
CA ALA A 107 5.71 1.54 6.87
C ALA A 107 5.81 0.45 5.79
N PHE A 108 6.60 0.71 4.74
CA PHE A 108 6.85 -0.23 3.66
C PHE A 108 7.58 -1.49 4.16
N ALA A 109 8.65 -1.33 4.95
CA ALA A 109 9.38 -2.44 5.54
C ALA A 109 8.49 -3.31 6.43
N ALA A 110 7.69 -2.69 7.31
CA ALA A 110 6.76 -3.41 8.18
C ALA A 110 5.68 -4.16 7.38
N CYS A 111 5.17 -3.59 6.30
CA CYS A 111 4.22 -4.27 5.43
C CYS A 111 4.87 -5.45 4.69
N LEU A 112 6.07 -5.25 4.14
CA LEU A 112 6.79 -6.27 3.40
C LEU A 112 7.14 -7.47 4.29
N GLU A 113 7.58 -7.22 5.52
CA GLU A 113 7.88 -8.27 6.50
C GLU A 113 6.63 -9.11 6.83
N ARG A 114 5.48 -8.46 7.08
CA ARG A 114 4.20 -9.15 7.32
C ARG A 114 3.79 -10.00 6.12
N LYS A 115 3.97 -9.48 4.90
CA LYS A 115 3.66 -10.21 3.67
C LYS A 115 4.56 -11.43 3.51
N GLN A 116 5.88 -11.27 3.65
CA GLN A 116 6.84 -12.38 3.56
C GLN A 116 6.55 -13.46 4.60
N ARG A 117 6.17 -13.09 5.82
CA ARG A 117 5.76 -14.05 6.85
C ARG A 117 4.51 -14.82 6.43
N ARG A 118 3.47 -14.14 5.93
CA ARG A 118 2.27 -14.79 5.40
C ARG A 118 2.58 -15.74 4.24
N ASP A 119 3.46 -15.33 3.32
CA ASP A 119 3.83 -16.15 2.17
C ASP A 119 4.60 -17.41 2.59
N LYS A 120 5.44 -17.33 3.63
CA LYS A 120 6.13 -18.49 4.23
C LYS A 120 5.17 -19.42 4.99
N GLU A 121 4.26 -18.86 5.78
CA GLU A 121 3.26 -19.64 6.56
C GLU A 121 2.20 -20.30 5.67
N CYS A 122 1.88 -19.69 4.52
CA CYS A 122 0.95 -20.21 3.53
C CYS A 122 1.64 -21.03 2.43
N ALA A 123 2.95 -21.28 2.53
CA ALA A 123 3.67 -22.08 1.54
C ALA A 123 3.13 -23.51 1.53
N VAL A 124 2.53 -23.88 0.41
CA VAL A 124 2.01 -25.22 0.15
C VAL A 124 3.09 -25.99 -0.56
N SER A 125 3.58 -27.07 0.04
CA SER A 125 4.45 -28.02 -0.66
C SER A 125 3.61 -29.15 -1.25
N MET A 126 3.94 -29.53 -2.48
CA MET A 126 3.36 -30.69 -3.15
C MET A 126 4.48 -31.70 -3.36
N SER A 127 4.29 -32.91 -2.86
CA SER A 127 5.19 -34.04 -3.12
C SER A 127 4.44 -35.16 -3.83
N ILE A 128 5.10 -35.75 -4.81
CA ILE A 128 4.64 -36.95 -5.51
C ILE A 128 5.54 -38.08 -5.04
N ASP A 129 4.95 -39.09 -4.41
CA ASP A 129 5.66 -40.32 -4.11
C ASP A 129 5.66 -41.20 -5.36
N ALA A 130 6.83 -41.37 -5.97
CA ALA A 130 7.01 -42.11 -7.21
C ALA A 130 6.73 -43.62 -7.07
N ALA A 131 6.81 -44.17 -5.85
CA ALA A 131 6.53 -45.58 -5.60
C ALA A 131 5.03 -45.88 -5.49
N SER A 132 4.24 -44.93 -5.01
CA SER A 132 2.80 -45.09 -4.80
C SER A 132 1.94 -44.31 -5.80
N HIS A 133 2.56 -43.53 -6.69
CA HIS A 133 1.88 -42.49 -7.49
C HIS A 133 0.96 -41.60 -6.64
N ALA A 134 1.21 -41.49 -5.34
CA ALA A 134 0.36 -40.75 -4.42
C ALA A 134 0.73 -39.27 -4.44
N PHE A 135 -0.30 -38.44 -4.57
CA PHE A 135 -0.20 -37.00 -4.56
C PHE A 135 -0.46 -36.49 -3.13
N THR A 136 0.59 -36.00 -2.46
CA THR A 136 0.45 -35.47 -1.09
C THR A 136 0.70 -33.97 -1.09
N ARG A 137 -0.30 -33.22 -0.61
CA ARG A 137 -0.22 -31.76 -0.46
C ARG A 137 -0.02 -31.43 1.00
N GLN A 138 1.17 -30.98 1.37
CA GLN A 138 1.48 -30.49 2.71
C GLN A 138 1.34 -28.96 2.76
N GLY A 139 0.73 -28.45 3.83
CA GLY A 139 0.47 -27.02 4.01
C GLY A 139 -1.02 -26.71 4.14
N SER A 140 -1.36 -25.90 5.15
CA SER A 140 -2.73 -25.53 5.49
C SER A 140 -3.12 -24.24 4.77
N PHE A 141 -4.06 -24.31 3.81
CA PHE A 141 -4.89 -23.14 3.55
C PHE A 141 -5.70 -22.92 4.82
N ARG A 142 -5.40 -21.89 5.60
CA ARG A 142 -6.35 -21.42 6.61
C ARG A 142 -7.58 -20.96 5.84
N LYS A 143 -8.60 -21.82 5.76
CA LYS A 143 -9.96 -21.41 5.40
C LYS A 143 -10.36 -20.39 6.48
N SER A 144 -10.25 -19.10 6.18
CA SER A 144 -11.06 -18.12 6.91
C SER A 144 -12.50 -18.50 6.60
N GLY A 145 -13.19 -19.07 7.59
CA GLY A 145 -14.52 -19.64 7.42
C GLY A 145 -15.49 -18.61 6.86
N ILE A 146 -15.89 -18.79 5.61
CA ILE A 146 -17.07 -18.13 5.04
C ILE A 146 -18.29 -18.84 5.64
N THR A 147 -19.15 -18.06 6.30
CA THR A 147 -20.47 -18.36 6.85
C THR A 147 -20.54 -18.96 8.27
N GLY A 148 -20.78 -18.09 9.26
CA GLY A 148 -21.47 -18.48 10.49
C GLY A 148 -22.96 -18.67 10.15
N ARG A 149 -23.38 -19.92 9.91
CA ARG A 149 -24.82 -20.26 9.93
C ARG A 149 -25.30 -20.12 11.37
N ARG A 150 -26.08 -19.07 11.64
CA ARG A 150 -26.98 -19.02 12.80
C ARG A 150 -27.95 -20.19 12.69
N ALA A 151 -27.88 -21.13 13.63
CA ALA A 151 -28.95 -22.08 13.86
C ALA A 151 -30.04 -21.35 14.67
N SER A 152 -31.19 -21.12 14.05
CA SER A 152 -32.43 -20.73 14.70
C SER A 152 -33.26 -21.98 14.99
N GLU A 153 -33.74 -22.06 16.23
CA GLU A 153 -34.95 -22.74 16.73
C GLU A 153 -35.13 -24.25 16.49
N ALA A 154 -35.15 -25.01 17.59
CA ALA A 154 -36.38 -25.63 18.14
C ALA A 154 -36.00 -26.69 19.17
N ASP A 155 -36.32 -26.48 20.44
CA ASP A 155 -36.96 -27.57 21.21
C ASP A 155 -37.71 -27.01 22.42
N ALA A 156 -39.01 -26.84 22.22
CA ALA A 156 -40.01 -26.76 23.27
C ALA A 156 -41.02 -27.86 22.96
N SER A 157 -40.96 -29.00 23.66
CA SER A 157 -42.12 -29.67 24.30
C SER A 157 -41.85 -31.14 24.67
N MET A 158 -42.47 -31.54 25.79
CA MET A 158 -42.81 -32.90 26.26
C MET A 158 -41.71 -33.71 26.95
N SER A 159 -41.68 -33.72 28.29
CA SER A 159 -42.61 -34.50 29.14
C SER A 159 -42.56 -34.01 30.59
#